data_AF-U5D5U2-F1
#
_entry.id   AF-U5D5U2-F1
#
_cell.length_a   1.000
_cell.length_b   1.000
_cell.length_c   1.000
_cell.angle_alpha   90.00
_cell.angle_beta   90.00
_cell.angle_gamma   90.00
#
_symmetry.space_group_name_H-M   'P 1'
#
loop_
_entity.id
_entity.type
_entity.pdbx_description
1 polymer ?
#
loop_
_entity_poly.entity_id
_entity_poly.type
_entity_poly.pdbx_seq_one_letter_code
_entity_poly.pdbx_strand_id
1 'polypeptide(L)'
;MPITQAAKVLKVGLTVLKKKCREFGIPRWPHRKMKSLQSLVQNVQELGKEDGEMGEEKIRNAIKILEEQRNLMEKMPGMQLAEKTKKLRQACFKANYKRRRHLNSSALSSSSSNPIFSIKLARNINL
;
A
#
# COMPACT_ATOMS: atom_id res chain seq x y z
N MET A 1 -12.41 1.43 -7.42
CA MET A 1 -13.19 0.70 -8.45
C MET A 1 -12.40 0.47 -9.74
N PRO A 2 -12.41 -0.74 -10.34
CA PRO A 2 -11.85 -1.02 -11.66
C PRO A 2 -12.49 -0.18 -12.78
N ILE A 3 -11.72 0.14 -13.84
CA ILE A 3 -12.23 0.94 -14.96
C ILE A 3 -13.41 0.29 -15.69
N THR A 4 -13.45 -1.04 -15.73
CA THR A 4 -14.57 -1.80 -16.33
C THR A 4 -15.88 -1.56 -15.58
N GLN A 5 -15.81 -1.48 -14.26
CA GLN A 5 -16.98 -1.19 -13.43
C GLN A 5 -17.35 0.29 -13.49
N ALA A 6 -16.36 1.19 -13.57
CA ALA A 6 -16.60 2.61 -13.81
C ALA A 6 -17.35 2.86 -15.13
N ALA A 7 -16.93 2.19 -16.21
CA ALA A 7 -17.58 2.27 -17.51
C ALA A 7 -19.04 1.81 -17.47
N LYS A 8 -19.34 0.73 -16.72
CA LYS A 8 -20.71 0.26 -16.51
C LYS A 8 -21.57 1.28 -15.75
N VAL A 9 -21.05 1.85 -14.67
CA VAL A 9 -21.77 2.86 -13.86
C VAL A 9 -22.05 4.12 -14.69
N LEU A 10 -21.08 4.56 -15.49
CA LEU A 10 -21.19 5.72 -16.35
C LEU A 10 -21.94 5.44 -17.68
N LYS A 11 -22.35 4.19 -17.92
CA LYS A 11 -23.00 3.72 -19.16
C LYS A 11 -22.26 4.13 -20.45
N VAL A 12 -20.93 4.13 -20.40
CA VAL A 12 -20.07 4.45 -21.56
C VAL A 12 -19.22 3.26 -21.95
N GLY A 13 -18.89 3.16 -23.24
CA GLY A 13 -17.93 2.17 -23.72
C GLY A 13 -16.55 2.36 -23.08
N LEU A 14 -15.86 1.26 -22.77
CA LEU A 14 -14.55 1.28 -22.11
C LEU A 14 -13.51 2.10 -22.88
N THR A 15 -13.52 2.03 -24.21
CA THR A 15 -12.65 2.78 -25.12
C THR A 15 -12.91 4.27 -25.05
N VAL A 16 -14.19 4.68 -25.03
CA VAL A 16 -14.60 6.09 -24.90
C VAL A 16 -14.16 6.65 -23.56
N LEU A 17 -14.40 5.90 -22.47
CA LEU A 17 -13.96 6.30 -21.14
C LEU A 17 -12.44 6.47 -21.06
N LYS A 18 -11.66 5.53 -21.62
CA LYS A 18 -10.19 5.65 -21.67
C LYS A 18 -9.74 6.88 -22.46
N LYS A 19 -10.36 7.14 -23.62
CA LYS A 19 -10.04 8.30 -24.45
C LYS A 19 -10.29 9.60 -23.68
N LYS A 20 -11.48 9.74 -23.09
CA LYS A 20 -11.84 10.89 -22.26
C LYS A 20 -10.91 11.05 -21.06
N CYS A 21 -10.59 9.97 -20.33
CA CYS A 21 -9.62 10.04 -19.24
C CYS A 21 -8.27 10.60 -19.70
N ARG A 22 -7.75 10.19 -20.87
CA ARG A 22 -6.49 10.72 -21.39
C ARG A 22 -6.59 12.21 -21.76
N GLU A 23 -7.71 12.64 -22.36
CA GLU A 23 -7.99 14.05 -22.66
C GLU A 23 -7.98 14.92 -21.39
N PHE A 24 -8.51 14.41 -20.28
CA PHE A 24 -8.50 15.09 -18.97
C PHE A 24 -7.21 14.92 -18.16
N GLY A 25 -6.09 14.52 -18.79
CA GLY A 25 -4.80 14.38 -18.09
C GLY A 25 -4.70 13.16 -17.16
N ILE A 26 -5.58 12.16 -17.35
CA ILE A 26 -5.60 10.90 -16.61
C ILE A 26 -5.09 9.77 -17.52
N PRO A 27 -3.76 9.60 -17.66
CA PRO A 27 -3.20 8.63 -18.60
C PRO A 27 -3.54 7.18 -18.22
N ARG A 28 -3.70 6.91 -16.91
CA ARG A 28 -3.96 5.57 -16.39
C ARG A 28 -4.92 5.64 -15.21
N TRP A 29 -5.91 4.74 -15.22
CA TRP A 29 -6.93 4.69 -14.17
C TRP A 29 -6.30 4.42 -12.78
N PRO A 30 -6.53 5.30 -11.78
CA PRO A 30 -5.79 5.31 -10.50
C PRO A 30 -6.11 4.12 -9.58
N HIS A 31 -7.13 3.32 -9.90
CA HIS A 31 -7.58 2.19 -9.08
C HIS A 31 -6.47 1.26 -8.60
N ARG A 32 -5.54 0.89 -9.50
CA ARG A 32 -4.47 -0.05 -9.16
C ARG A 32 -3.53 0.52 -8.11
N LYS A 33 -3.21 1.81 -8.22
CA LYS A 33 -2.36 2.53 -7.27
C LYS A 33 -3.10 2.71 -5.93
N MET A 34 -4.38 3.11 -5.95
CA MET A 34 -5.22 3.20 -4.75
C MET A 34 -5.30 1.88 -3.99
N LYS A 35 -5.54 0.76 -4.68
CA LYS A 35 -5.55 -0.58 -4.06
C LYS A 35 -4.22 -0.92 -3.42
N SER A 36 -3.10 -0.55 -4.06
CA SER A 36 -1.78 -0.76 -3.49
C SER A 36 -1.52 0.08 -2.24
N LEU A 37 -2.03 1.31 -2.16
CA LEU A 37 -1.93 2.16 -0.97
C LEU A 37 -2.75 1.59 0.18
N GLN A 38 -3.99 1.16 -0.09
CA GLN A 38 -4.83 0.47 0.91
C GLN A 38 -4.16 -0.79 1.46
N SER A 39 -3.58 -1.61 0.59
CA SER A 39 -2.83 -2.80 1.03
C SER A 39 -1.62 -2.42 1.88
N LEU A 40 -0.95 -1.31 1.56
CA LEU A 40 0.19 -0.83 2.34
C LEU A 40 -0.23 -0.37 3.74
N VAL A 41 -1.33 0.39 3.85
CA VAL A 41 -1.91 0.80 5.13
C VAL A 41 -2.23 -0.42 6.01
N GLN A 42 -2.93 -1.42 5.45
CA GLN A 42 -3.25 -2.64 6.17
C GLN A 42 -2.00 -3.39 6.63
N ASN A 43 -1.00 -3.55 5.75
CA ASN A 43 0.25 -4.21 6.10
C ASN A 43 0.99 -3.47 7.23
N VAL A 44 1.03 -2.14 7.19
CA VAL A 44 1.68 -1.32 8.22
C VAL A 44 0.93 -1.42 9.56
N GLN A 45 -0.40 -1.47 9.53
CA GLN A 45 -1.22 -1.72 10.74
C GLN A 45 -0.98 -3.11 11.34
N GLU A 46 -0.94 -4.16 10.51
CA GLU A 46 -0.67 -5.53 10.97
C GLU A 46 0.73 -5.65 11.59
N LEU A 47 1.73 -5.00 10.98
CA LEU A 47 3.10 -4.95 11.49
C LEU A 47 3.21 -4.23 12.83
N GLY A 48 2.39 -3.19 13.06
CA GLY A 48 2.40 -2.44 14.31
C GLY A 48 1.88 -3.17 15.53
N LYS A 49 0.95 -4.11 15.32
CA LYS A 49 0.42 -4.92 16.41
C LYS A 49 1.46 -5.84 17.03
N GLU A 50 2.55 -6.13 16.32
CA GLU A 50 3.64 -6.98 16.80
C GLU A 50 4.72 -6.21 17.59
N ASP A 51 4.84 -4.89 17.42
CA ASP A 51 6.00 -4.09 17.88
C ASP A 51 5.77 -3.31 19.20
N GLY A 52 4.57 -3.38 19.81
CA GLY A 52 4.24 -2.72 21.07
C GLY A 52 4.07 -1.19 21.01
N GLU A 53 3.83 -0.55 22.16
CA GLU A 53 3.39 0.86 22.29
C GLU A 53 4.32 1.90 21.63
N MET A 54 5.64 1.68 21.60
CA MET A 54 6.58 2.62 20.94
C MET A 54 6.49 2.64 19.41
N GLY A 55 5.86 1.62 18.80
CA GLY A 55 5.63 1.56 17.36
C GLY A 55 4.38 2.32 16.93
N GLU A 56 3.45 2.58 17.85
CA GLU A 56 2.09 2.98 17.50
C GLU A 56 2.03 4.39 16.91
N GLU A 57 2.75 5.36 17.50
CA GLU A 57 2.76 6.74 17.01
C GLU A 57 3.36 6.84 15.59
N LYS A 58 4.47 6.16 15.35
CA LYS A 58 5.13 6.12 14.02
C LYS A 58 4.21 5.51 12.98
N ILE A 59 3.42 4.53 13.37
CA ILE A 59 2.47 3.84 12.51
C ILE A 59 1.26 4.71 12.22
N ARG A 60 0.70 5.39 13.22
CA ARG A 60 -0.36 6.38 13.03
C ARG A 60 0.10 7.48 12.06
N ASN A 61 1.32 7.98 12.22
CA ASN A 61 1.86 9.02 11.35
C ASN A 61 2.08 8.51 9.91
N ALA A 62 2.63 7.30 9.74
CA ALA A 62 2.78 6.68 8.42
C ALA A 62 1.42 6.45 7.73
N ILE A 63 0.39 6.02 8.47
CA ILE A 63 -0.98 5.86 7.93
C ILE A 63 -1.53 7.20 7.46
N LYS A 64 -1.39 8.26 8.28
CA LYS A 64 -1.84 9.61 7.94
C LYS A 64 -1.21 10.12 6.63
N ILE A 65 0.10 9.94 6.47
CA ILE A 65 0.81 10.31 5.24
C ILE A 65 0.29 9.49 4.05
N LEU A 66 0.04 8.19 4.21
CA LEU A 66 -0.49 7.34 3.14
C LEU A 66 -1.92 7.72 2.73
N GLU A 67 -2.75 8.16 3.68
CA GLU A 67 -4.10 8.67 3.43
C GLU A 67 -4.09 10.02 2.74
N GLU A 68 -3.20 10.94 3.13
CA GLU A 68 -3.00 12.21 2.44
C GLU A 68 -2.55 11.97 0.99
N GLN A 69 -1.62 11.05 0.76
CA GLN A 69 -1.21 10.65 -0.59
C GLN A 69 -2.37 10.05 -1.39
N ARG A 70 -3.26 9.27 -0.76
CA ARG A 70 -4.48 8.77 -1.40
C ARG A 70 -5.40 9.92 -1.80
N ASN A 71 -5.63 10.89 -0.92
CA ASN A 71 -6.48 12.04 -1.20
C ASN A 71 -5.91 12.89 -2.35
N LEU A 72 -4.58 13.09 -2.37
CA LEU A 72 -3.92 13.77 -3.49
C LEU A 72 -4.07 12.99 -4.80
N MET A 73 -4.01 11.65 -4.76
CA MET A 73 -4.25 10.79 -5.92
C MET A 73 -5.70 10.82 -6.43
N GLU A 74 -6.67 11.12 -5.56
CA GLU A 74 -8.07 11.30 -5.94
C GLU A 74 -8.29 12.65 -6.64
N LYS A 75 -7.65 13.72 -6.13
CA LYS A 75 -7.68 15.05 -6.74
C LYS A 75 -6.86 15.12 -8.04
N MET A 76 -5.73 14.39 -8.11
CA MET A 76 -4.83 14.37 -9.25
C MET A 76 -4.44 12.94 -9.64
N PRO A 77 -5.27 12.26 -10.45
CA PRO A 77 -5.05 10.86 -10.82
C PRO A 77 -3.86 10.62 -11.77
N GLY A 78 -3.30 11.70 -12.35
CA GLY A 78 -2.05 11.68 -13.12
C GLY A 78 -0.78 11.68 -12.27
N MET A 79 -0.87 11.95 -10.96
CA MET A 79 0.31 12.13 -10.11
C MET A 79 1.09 10.82 -9.90
N GLN A 80 2.42 10.95 -9.83
CA GLN A 80 3.30 9.84 -9.45
C GLN A 80 3.36 9.70 -7.93
N LEU A 81 3.52 8.46 -7.47
CA LEU A 81 3.72 8.20 -6.05
C LEU A 81 5.11 8.68 -5.62
N ALA A 82 5.22 9.33 -4.46
CA ALA A 82 6.49 9.79 -3.92
C ALA A 82 7.50 8.62 -3.77
N GLU A 83 8.77 8.90 -4.03
CA GLU A 83 9.83 7.87 -4.03
C GLU A 83 9.99 7.22 -2.64
N LYS A 84 9.83 8.00 -1.58
CA LYS A 84 9.81 7.51 -0.19
C LYS A 84 8.70 6.48 0.04
N THR A 85 7.49 6.74 -0.47
CA THR A 85 6.37 5.80 -0.35
C THR A 85 6.60 4.53 -1.18
N LYS A 86 7.28 4.62 -2.34
CA LYS A 86 7.70 3.43 -3.10
C LYS A 86 8.70 2.58 -2.32
N LYS A 87 9.68 3.21 -1.67
CA LYS A 87 10.66 2.51 -0.81
C LYS A 87 9.98 1.82 0.37
N LEU A 88 9.09 2.54 1.08
CA LEU A 88 8.30 1.96 2.17
C LEU A 88 7.48 0.76 1.70
N ARG A 89 6.78 0.91 0.56
CA ARG A 89 6.06 -0.20 -0.07
C ARG A 89 6.97 -1.39 -0.26
N GLN A 90 8.12 -1.22 -0.91
CA GLN A 90 9.04 -2.33 -1.17
C GLN A 90 9.53 -2.99 0.13
N ALA A 91 9.82 -2.21 1.17
CA ALA A 91 10.22 -2.72 2.48
C ALA A 91 9.11 -3.56 3.12
N CYS A 92 7.87 -3.06 3.18
CA CYS A 92 6.71 -3.79 3.71
C CYS A 92 6.43 -5.09 2.93
N PHE A 93 6.50 -5.05 1.59
CA PHE A 93 6.30 -6.25 0.77
C PHE A 93 7.40 -7.30 0.98
N LYS A 94 8.67 -6.87 1.08
CA LYS A 94 9.78 -7.78 1.42
C LYS A 94 9.63 -8.36 2.82
N ALA A 95 9.18 -7.54 3.78
CA ALA A 95 8.89 -7.97 5.15
C ALA A 95 7.80 -9.05 5.17
N ASN A 96 6.65 -8.80 4.54
CA ASN A 96 5.55 -9.76 4.48
C ASN A 96 5.88 -11.02 3.66
N TYR A 97 6.66 -10.92 2.58
CA TYR A 97 7.11 -12.10 1.84
C TYR A 97 7.98 -13.01 2.72
N LYS A 98 8.96 -12.42 3.41
CA LYS A 98 9.80 -13.15 4.36
C LYS A 98 8.95 -13.74 5.49
N ARG A 99 8.03 -13.00 6.12
CA ARG A 99 7.12 -13.55 7.15
C ARG A 99 6.41 -14.81 6.66
N ARG A 100 5.75 -14.74 5.49
CA ARG A 100 5.06 -15.90 4.89
C ARG A 100 5.99 -17.07 4.61
N ARG A 101 7.21 -16.82 4.14
CA ARG A 101 8.19 -17.88 3.88
C ARG A 101 8.66 -18.55 5.17
N HIS A 102 8.89 -17.79 6.24
CA HIS A 102 9.25 -18.37 7.54
C HIS A 102 8.07 -19.14 8.13
N LEU A 103 6.83 -18.63 8.04
CA LEU A 103 5.62 -19.36 8.46
C LEU A 103 5.44 -20.69 7.71
N ASN A 104 5.63 -20.70 6.39
CA ASN A 104 5.57 -21.93 5.60
C ASN A 104 6.74 -22.89 5.91
N SER A 105 7.90 -22.37 6.33
CA SER A 105 9.04 -23.20 6.76
C SER A 105 8.88 -23.73 8.18
N SER A 106 8.26 -22.96 9.07
CA SER A 106 7.98 -23.31 10.47
C SER A 106 6.71 -24.15 10.65
N ALA A 107 5.88 -24.29 9.61
CA ALA A 107 4.82 -25.29 9.58
C ALA A 107 5.37 -26.74 9.66
N LEU A 108 6.69 -26.92 9.50
CA LEU A 108 7.39 -28.19 9.72
C LEU A 108 8.18 -28.24 11.05
N SER A 109 8.24 -27.16 11.82
CA SER A 109 8.93 -27.11 13.11
C SER A 109 8.31 -26.05 14.02
N SER A 110 7.54 -26.50 15.01
CA SER A 110 6.96 -25.71 16.07
C SER A 110 8.01 -24.88 16.82
N SER A 111 7.62 -23.66 17.21
CA SER A 111 8.24 -22.77 18.21
C SER A 111 9.41 -21.88 17.74
N SER A 112 9.13 -20.60 17.46
CA SER A 112 9.88 -19.45 18.01
C SER A 112 9.42 -18.12 17.39
N SER A 113 8.80 -17.28 18.22
CA SER A 113 8.53 -15.87 17.93
C SER A 113 9.86 -15.11 17.90
N ASN A 114 10.28 -14.59 16.74
CA ASN A 114 11.58 -13.93 16.58
C ASN A 114 11.45 -12.39 16.46
N PRO A 115 11.94 -11.60 17.45
CA PRO A 115 11.82 -10.13 17.51
C PRO A 115 12.76 -9.36 16.58
N ILE A 116 13.59 -10.05 15.78
CA ILE A 116 14.56 -9.43 14.85
C ILE A 116 13.85 -8.70 13.68
N PHE A 117 12.62 -9.09 13.39
CA PHE A 117 11.87 -8.63 12.21
C PHE A 117 11.35 -7.19 12.37
N SER A 118 10.88 -6.88 13.58
CA SER A 118 10.41 -5.59 14.09
C SER A 118 11.44 -4.46 13.94
N ILE A 119 12.68 -4.73 14.35
CA ILE A 119 13.75 -3.72 14.47
C ILE A 119 14.19 -3.16 13.11
N LYS A 120 14.16 -3.98 12.03
CA LYS A 120 14.58 -3.54 10.68
C LYS A 120 13.53 -2.72 9.95
N LEU A 121 12.24 -2.89 10.26
CA LEU A 121 11.18 -2.11 9.64
C LEU A 121 11.01 -0.76 10.34
N ALA A 122 11.12 -0.70 11.68
CA ALA A 122 11.09 0.55 12.44
C ALA A 122 12.12 1.58 11.95
N ARG A 123 13.29 1.12 11.45
CA ARG A 123 14.31 1.98 10.80
C ARG A 123 13.90 2.52 9.43
N ASN A 124 12.98 1.86 8.72
CA ASN A 124 12.50 2.22 7.38
C ASN A 124 11.16 2.98 7.38
N ILE A 125 10.49 3.11 8.53
CA ILE A 125 9.22 3.86 8.69
C ILE A 125 9.46 5.36 8.91
N ASN A 126 10.72 5.84 8.90
CA ASN A 126 11.01 7.27 8.80
C ASN A 126 10.69 7.79 7.39
N LEU A 127 9.41 8.08 7.14
CA LEU A 127 8.91 8.83 5.98
C LEU A 127 9.28 10.32 6.09
#